data_AF-K9QW84-F1
#
_entry.id   AF-K9QW84-F1
#
_cell.length_a   1.000
_cell.length_b   1.000
_cell.length_c   1.000
_cell.angle_alpha   90.00
_cell.angle_beta   90.00
_cell.angle_gamma   90.00
#
_symmetry.space_group_name_H-M   'P 1'
#
loop_
_entity.id
_entity.type
_entity.pdbx_description
1 polymer ?
#
loop_
_entity_poly.entity_id
_entity_poly.type
_entity_poly.pdbx_seq_one_letter_code
_entity_poly.pdbx_strand_id
1 'polypeptide(L)'
;MLDIVFYSQDKATVEAVDVSQNFYEWLQQSDFSRIAEPQEMEMKPDGEAVKTSVIPLEGGNRRKFSDFLRDTIVQESDDVLKNLGDSPSKQEYTKATYKLKTLQSLRKLVEDENCKYLEF
;
A
#
# COMPACT_ATOMS: atom_id res chain seq x y z
N MET A 1 -8.29 5.37 -11.25
CA MET A 1 -7.49 5.51 -10.03
C MET A 1 -8.26 4.80 -8.94
N LEU A 2 -7.57 4.08 -8.08
CA LEU A 2 -8.12 3.21 -7.04
C LEU A 2 -7.43 3.57 -5.75
N ASP A 3 -8.13 3.49 -4.63
CA ASP A 3 -7.59 3.91 -3.34
C ASP A 3 -7.21 2.69 -2.49
N ILE A 4 -6.08 2.82 -1.79
CA ILE A 4 -5.68 1.93 -0.71
C ILE A 4 -5.83 2.73 0.59
N VAL A 5 -6.75 2.32 1.45
CA VAL A 5 -7.18 3.12 2.61
C VAL A 5 -6.69 2.50 3.90
N PHE A 6 -6.17 3.34 4.80
CA PHE A 6 -5.73 2.95 6.13
C PHE A 6 -6.63 3.59 7.18
N TYR A 7 -6.99 2.82 8.20
CA TYR A 7 -7.85 3.27 9.28
C TYR A 7 -7.18 3.14 10.65
N SER A 8 -7.58 4.01 11.57
CA SER A 8 -7.12 4.03 12.96
C SER A 8 -7.88 3.03 13.82
N GLN A 9 -7.51 2.92 15.10
CA GLN A 9 -8.25 2.13 16.10
C GLN A 9 -9.72 2.57 16.22
N ASP A 10 -9.97 3.88 16.10
CA ASP A 10 -11.30 4.48 16.15
C ASP A 10 -12.09 4.31 14.85
N LYS A 11 -11.51 3.56 13.90
CA LYS A 11 -12.06 3.23 12.58
C LYS A 11 -12.19 4.44 11.64
N ALA A 12 -11.59 5.56 12.00
CA ALA A 12 -11.50 6.74 11.14
C ALA A 12 -10.38 6.56 10.10
N THR A 13 -10.56 7.17 8.93
CA THR A 13 -9.52 7.20 7.90
C THR A 13 -8.28 7.92 8.44
N VAL A 14 -7.12 7.27 8.31
CA VAL A 14 -5.81 7.86 8.58
C VAL A 14 -5.24 8.46 7.30
N GLU A 15 -5.23 7.67 6.22
CA GLU A 15 -4.69 8.06 4.93
C GLU A 15 -5.32 7.23 3.80
N ALA A 16 -5.46 7.81 2.62
CA ALA A 16 -5.88 7.12 1.41
C ALA A 16 -4.81 7.32 0.32
N VAL A 17 -4.19 6.22 -0.11
CA VAL A 17 -3.16 6.25 -1.14
C VAL A 17 -3.80 5.98 -2.50
N ASP A 18 -3.87 7.01 -3.32
CA ASP A 18 -4.34 6.90 -4.70
C ASP A 18 -3.30 6.17 -5.58
N VAL A 19 -3.74 5.08 -6.22
CA VAL A 19 -2.93 4.25 -7.09
C VAL A 19 -3.53 4.07 -8.49
N SER A 20 -2.64 3.90 -9.46
CA SER A 20 -3.02 3.54 -10.82
C SER A 20 -3.64 2.14 -10.83
N GLN A 21 -4.56 1.91 -11.77
CA GLN A 21 -5.18 0.61 -11.96
C GLN A 21 -4.15 -0.51 -12.16
N ASN A 22 -3.12 -0.27 -12.98
CA ASN A 22 -2.07 -1.27 -13.23
C ASN A 22 -1.30 -1.65 -11.96
N PHE A 23 -1.03 -0.69 -11.06
CA PHE A 23 -0.37 -0.98 -9.78
C PHE A 23 -1.27 -1.81 -8.87
N TYR A 24 -2.54 -1.46 -8.80
CA TYR A 24 -3.53 -2.15 -7.99
C TYR A 24 -3.73 -3.60 -8.45
N GLU A 25 -3.91 -3.81 -9.76
CA GLU A 25 -4.00 -5.16 -10.34
C GLU A 25 -2.74 -5.99 -10.09
N TRP A 26 -1.55 -5.37 -10.22
CA TRP A 26 -0.29 -6.03 -9.88
C TRP A 26 -0.25 -6.43 -8.40
N LEU A 27 -0.71 -5.57 -7.50
CA LEU A 27 -0.75 -5.85 -6.06
C LEU A 27 -1.70 -7.01 -5.74
N GLN A 28 -2.87 -7.05 -6.37
CA GLN A 28 -3.84 -8.15 -6.23
C GLN A 28 -3.28 -9.51 -6.70
N GLN A 29 -2.39 -9.51 -7.69
CA GLN A 29 -1.76 -10.73 -8.20
C GLN A 29 -0.50 -11.14 -7.43
N SER A 30 0.05 -10.24 -6.62
CA SER A 30 1.26 -10.46 -5.82
C SER A 30 0.97 -11.22 -4.53
N ASP A 31 2.02 -11.62 -3.81
CA ASP A 31 1.87 -12.26 -2.49
C ASP A 31 1.24 -11.31 -1.45
N PHE A 32 1.20 -10.00 -1.70
CA PHE A 32 0.52 -9.03 -0.84
C PHE A 32 -0.95 -9.40 -0.58
N SER A 33 -1.67 -9.84 -1.62
CA SER A 33 -3.09 -10.23 -1.51
C SER A 33 -3.35 -11.50 -0.73
N ARG A 34 -2.30 -12.26 -0.42
CA ARG A 34 -2.37 -13.55 0.26
C ARG A 34 -1.91 -13.49 1.72
N ILE A 35 -1.43 -12.34 2.19
CA ILE A 35 -0.84 -12.20 3.51
C ILE A 35 -1.86 -12.44 4.63
N ALA A 36 -3.09 -11.96 4.45
CA ALA A 36 -4.17 -12.09 5.41
C ALA A 36 -5.53 -12.03 4.72
N GLU A 37 -6.51 -12.74 5.29
CA GLU A 37 -7.88 -12.70 4.81
C GLU A 37 -8.58 -11.41 5.28
N PRO A 38 -9.22 -10.67 4.36
CA PRO A 38 -10.07 -9.54 4.73
C PRO A 38 -11.26 -9.97 5.59
N GLN A 39 -11.68 -9.07 6.49
CA GLN A 39 -12.81 -9.23 7.37
C GLN A 39 -13.79 -8.09 7.16
N GLU A 40 -15.09 -8.41 7.03
CA GLU A 40 -16.12 -7.38 6.98
C GLU A 40 -16.23 -6.67 8.34
N MET A 41 -16.02 -5.36 8.35
CA MET A 41 -16.12 -4.53 9.53
C MET A 41 -16.77 -3.18 9.20
N GLU A 42 -17.42 -2.59 10.18
CA GLU A 42 -17.88 -1.21 10.09
C GLU A 42 -16.70 -0.25 10.30
N MET A 43 -16.41 0.58 9.31
CA MET A 43 -15.45 1.68 9.33
C MET A 43 -16.18 3.03 9.37
N LYS A 44 -15.47 4.10 9.69
CA LYS A 44 -16.01 5.46 9.80
C LYS A 44 -15.24 6.48 8.94
N PRO A 45 -15.15 6.28 7.61
CA PRO A 45 -14.62 7.33 6.73
C PRO A 45 -15.45 8.60 6.91
N ASP A 46 -14.77 9.73 7.17
CA ASP A 46 -15.39 11.04 7.40
C ASP A 46 -16.50 11.06 8.49
N GLY A 47 -16.44 10.11 9.43
CA GLY A 47 -17.41 9.98 10.52
C GLY A 47 -18.70 9.22 10.14
N GLU A 48 -18.85 8.78 8.90
CA GLU A 48 -20.01 8.00 8.44
C GLU A 48 -19.75 6.49 8.54
N ALA A 49 -20.65 5.76 9.19
CA ALA A 49 -20.52 4.31 9.34
C ALA A 49 -20.76 3.58 8.01
N VAL A 50 -19.72 2.93 7.49
CA VAL A 50 -19.75 2.15 6.25
C VAL A 50 -19.23 0.75 6.51
N LYS A 51 -19.97 -0.27 6.04
CA LYS A 51 -19.51 -1.66 6.11
C LYS A 51 -18.57 -1.92 4.94
N THR A 52 -17.32 -2.28 5.22
CA THR A 52 -16.29 -2.54 4.22
C THR A 52 -15.44 -3.75 4.63
N SER A 53 -14.62 -4.25 3.71
CA SER A 53 -13.73 -5.38 3.90
C SER A 53 -12.34 -4.88 4.24
N VAL A 54 -11.87 -5.13 5.46
CA VAL A 54 -10.56 -4.65 5.92
C VAL A 54 -9.68 -5.78 6.44
N ILE A 55 -8.39 -5.56 6.43
CA ILE A 55 -7.39 -6.44 7.01
C ILE A 55 -6.85 -5.80 8.29
N PRO A 56 -6.92 -6.48 9.45
CA PRO A 56 -6.26 -6.03 10.66
C PRO A 56 -4.73 -6.02 10.51
N LEU A 57 -4.13 -4.86 10.74
CA LEU A 57 -2.68 -4.63 10.76
C LEU A 57 -2.10 -4.87 12.15
N GLU A 58 -2.39 -6.04 12.71
CA GLU A 58 -1.96 -6.45 14.05
C GLU A 58 -1.20 -7.78 14.02
N GLY A 59 -0.44 -8.04 15.08
CA GLY A 59 0.31 -9.29 15.25
C GLY A 59 1.21 -9.61 14.05
N GLY A 60 1.11 -10.84 13.55
CA GLY A 60 1.93 -11.32 12.45
C GLY A 60 1.63 -10.68 11.09
N ASN A 61 0.43 -10.14 10.87
CA ASN A 61 0.03 -9.57 9.58
C ASN A 61 0.88 -8.34 9.25
N ARG A 62 1.02 -7.42 10.20
CA ARG A 62 1.83 -6.22 10.03
C ARG A 62 3.26 -6.55 9.60
N ARG A 63 3.87 -7.52 10.28
CA ARG A 63 5.22 -7.96 9.95
C ARG A 63 5.30 -8.52 8.54
N LYS A 64 4.38 -9.41 8.15
CA LYS A 64 4.34 -9.99 6.80
C LYS A 64 4.17 -8.93 5.71
N PHE A 65 3.29 -7.94 5.90
CA PHE A 65 3.12 -6.82 4.97
C PHE A 65 4.38 -5.96 4.88
N SER A 66 4.97 -5.61 6.01
CA SER A 66 6.23 -4.84 6.06
C SER A 66 7.37 -5.58 5.36
N ASP A 67 7.52 -6.89 5.63
CA ASP A 67 8.54 -7.74 5.01
C ASP A 67 8.35 -7.81 3.48
N PHE A 68 7.12 -8.10 3.01
CA PHE A 68 6.80 -8.09 1.57
C PHE A 68 7.14 -6.75 0.90
N LEU A 69 6.74 -5.63 1.52
CA LEU A 69 6.96 -4.31 0.96
C LEU A 69 8.46 -3.98 0.92
N ARG A 70 9.23 -4.33 1.95
CA ARG A 70 10.68 -4.12 1.99
C ARG A 70 11.39 -4.92 0.89
N ASP A 71 11.07 -6.20 0.74
CA ASP A 71 11.67 -7.06 -0.28
C ASP A 71 11.33 -6.56 -1.69
N THR A 72 10.07 -6.21 -1.93
CA THR A 72 9.63 -5.64 -3.21
C THR A 72 10.30 -4.29 -3.50
N ILE A 73 10.47 -3.44 -2.48
CA ILE A 73 11.15 -2.14 -2.62
C ILE A 73 12.61 -2.32 -3.06
N VAL A 74 13.31 -3.33 -2.54
CA VAL A 74 14.69 -3.62 -2.96
C VAL A 74 14.71 -4.00 -4.44
N GLN A 75 13.87 -4.94 -4.87
CA GLN A 75 13.77 -5.36 -6.27
C GLN A 75 13.42 -4.19 -7.20
N GLU A 76 12.42 -3.39 -6.81
CA GLU A 76 11.99 -2.24 -7.60
C GLU A 76 13.08 -1.15 -7.64
N SER A 77 13.86 -0.99 -6.57
CA SER A 77 14.98 -0.03 -6.55
C SER A 77 16.06 -0.42 -7.56
N ASP A 78 16.38 -1.71 -7.66
CA ASP A 78 17.32 -2.23 -8.67
C ASP A 78 16.78 -2.02 -10.09
N ASP A 79 15.49 -2.26 -10.31
CA ASP A 79 14.82 -2.01 -11.59
C ASP A 79 14.82 -0.53 -11.97
N VAL A 80 14.58 0.37 -11.02
CA VAL A 80 14.72 1.81 -11.25
C VAL A 80 16.15 2.13 -11.66
N LEU A 81 17.16 1.70 -10.92
CA LEU A 81 18.56 2.02 -11.23
C LEU A 81 19.02 1.47 -12.58
N LYS A 82 18.50 0.31 -12.99
CA LYS A 82 18.81 -0.30 -14.29
C LYS A 82 18.18 0.44 -15.47
N ASN A 83 16.95 0.90 -15.30
CA ASN A 83 16.16 1.48 -16.38
C ASN A 83 16.27 3.02 -16.45
N LEU A 84 16.59 3.65 -15.32
CA LEU A 84 16.81 5.07 -15.21
C LEU A 84 18.27 5.35 -15.58
N GLY A 85 18.54 5.65 -16.84
CA GLY A 85 19.87 6.07 -17.30
C GLY A 85 20.36 7.35 -16.61
N ASP A 86 21.53 7.87 -16.99
CA ASP A 86 22.21 8.93 -16.24
C ASP A 86 21.50 10.30 -16.22
N SER A 87 20.61 10.57 -17.19
CA SER A 87 19.93 11.86 -17.32
C SER A 87 18.50 11.70 -17.85
N PRO A 88 17.58 11.11 -17.06
CA PRO A 88 16.20 10.91 -17.48
C PRO A 88 15.47 12.24 -17.60
N SER A 89 14.55 12.34 -18.56
CA SER A 89 13.55 13.41 -18.56
C SER A 89 12.64 13.30 -17.34
N LYS A 90 11.93 14.38 -17.02
CA LYS A 90 10.94 14.39 -15.92
C LYS A 90 9.88 13.31 -16.09
N GLN A 91 9.44 13.03 -17.32
CA GLN A 91 8.43 12.00 -17.60
C GLN A 91 8.99 10.60 -17.38
N GLU A 92 10.21 10.33 -17.85
CA GLU A 92 10.89 9.04 -17.63
C GLU A 92 11.13 8.80 -16.15
N TYR A 93 11.62 9.80 -15.42
CA TYR A 93 11.80 9.72 -13.97
C TYR A 93 10.50 9.44 -13.23
N THR A 94 9.42 10.16 -13.58
CA THR A 94 8.11 9.98 -12.92
C THR A 94 7.58 8.57 -13.18
N LYS A 95 7.65 8.10 -14.43
CA LYS A 95 7.19 6.76 -14.82
C LYS A 95 8.01 5.66 -14.14
N ALA A 96 9.34 5.77 -14.17
CA ALA A 96 10.23 4.78 -13.59
C ALA A 96 10.12 4.72 -12.05
N THR A 97 9.98 5.87 -11.38
CA THR A 97 9.93 5.90 -9.90
C THR A 97 8.54 5.75 -9.31
N TYR A 98 7.48 5.67 -10.12
CA TYR A 98 6.09 5.64 -9.63
C TYR A 98 5.85 4.48 -8.66
N LYS A 99 6.08 3.24 -9.11
CA LYS A 99 5.83 2.04 -8.32
C LYS A 99 6.66 2.03 -7.03
N LEU A 100 7.94 2.41 -7.12
CA LEU A 100 8.83 2.52 -5.96
C LEU A 100 8.30 3.52 -4.92
N LYS A 101 7.85 4.71 -5.35
CA LYS A 101 7.29 5.72 -4.44
C LYS A 101 6.01 5.22 -3.78
N THR A 102 5.12 4.59 -4.54
CA THR A 102 3.88 4.03 -4.00
C THR A 102 4.17 2.94 -2.97
N LEU A 103 5.07 2.01 -3.25
CA LEU A 103 5.49 0.97 -2.29
C LEU A 103 6.07 1.57 -1.01
N GLN A 104 6.89 2.62 -1.12
CA GLN A 104 7.45 3.33 0.03
C GLN A 104 6.36 4.00 0.88
N SER A 105 5.35 4.61 0.25
CA SER A 105 4.19 5.18 0.96
C SER A 105 3.41 4.11 1.71
N LEU A 106 3.07 3.00 1.04
CA LEU A 106 2.37 1.88 1.66
C LEU A 106 3.16 1.29 2.83
N ARG A 107 4.48 1.13 2.69
CA ARG A 107 5.34 0.62 3.77
C ARG A 107 5.27 1.49 5.01
N LYS A 108 5.37 2.81 4.84
CA LYS A 108 5.31 3.75 5.97
C LYS A 108 3.99 3.64 6.72
N LEU A 109 2.87 3.51 6.00
CA LEU A 109 1.54 3.39 6.61
C LEU A 109 1.33 2.03 7.28
N VAL A 110 1.79 0.94 6.66
CA VAL A 110 1.76 -0.40 7.29
C VAL A 110 2.58 -0.44 8.58
N GLU A 111 3.72 0.24 8.61
CA GLU A 111 4.62 0.29 9.76
C GLU A 111 4.18 1.31 10.83
N ASP A 112 3.26 2.23 10.51
CA ASP A 112 2.71 3.20 11.46
C ASP A 112 1.80 2.50 12.47
N GLU A 113 2.08 2.71 13.76
CA GLU A 113 1.29 2.13 14.83
C GLU A 113 -0.11 2.71 14.96
N ASN A 114 -0.35 3.90 14.41
CA ASN A 114 -1.67 4.52 14.34
C ASN A 114 -2.57 3.84 13.30
N CYS A 115 -1.99 3.18 12.29
CA CYS A 115 -2.73 2.40 11.31
C CYS A 115 -3.05 1.01 11.87
N LYS A 116 -4.34 0.70 11.98
CA LYS A 116 -4.85 -0.56 12.56
C LYS A 116 -5.55 -1.43 11.53
N TYR A 117 -6.07 -0.85 10.46
CA TYR A 117 -6.76 -1.60 9.41
C TYR A 117 -6.34 -1.09 8.04
N LEU A 118 -6.36 -1.99 7.07
CA LEU A 118 -6.04 -1.76 5.67
C LEU A 118 -7.23 -2.21 4.80
N GLU A 119 -7.69 -1.36 3.89
CA GLU A 119 -8.60 -1.70 2.80
C GLU A 119 -7.86 -1.54 1.47
N PHE A 120 -7.89 -2.59 0.65
CA PHE A 120 -7.40 -2.58 -0.72
C PHE A 120 -8.00 -3.76 -1.50
#